data_AF-W6AQ57-F1
#
_entry.id   AF-W6AQ57-F1
#
_cell.length_a   1.000
_cell.length_b   1.000
_cell.length_c   1.000
_cell.angle_alpha   90.00
_cell.angle_beta   90.00
_cell.angle_gamma   90.00
#
_symmetry.space_group_name_H-M   'P 1'
#
loop_
_entity.id
_entity.type
_entity.pdbx_description
1 polymer ?
#
loop_
_entity_poly.entity_id
_entity_poly.type
_entity_poly.pdbx_seq_one_letter_code
_entity_poly.pdbx_strand_id
1 'polypeptide(L)'
;GAGLADALTAPLDHKDKSLQSLTLDQSVRKNEKLKLAAQGAEKTYGNGDSLNTGKLKNDKVSRFDFIRQIEVDGQLITLESGEFQVYKQSHSALTALQTEQVQDSEHSGKMVAKRQFRIGDIAGEHTSFDKLPEGGRATYRGTAFGSDDASGKLTYTIDFAAKQG
;
A
#
# COMPACT_ATOMS: atom_id res chain seq x y z
N GLY A 1 -0.01 -9.95 16.11
CA GLY A 1 1.40 -10.28 15.88
C GLY A 1 2.15 -8.99 15.60
N ALA A 2 3.40 -8.89 16.02
CA ALA A 2 4.23 -7.68 15.97
C ALA A 2 4.68 -7.24 14.55
N GLY A 3 4.22 -7.93 13.51
CA GLY A 3 4.68 -7.71 12.13
C GLY A 3 4.42 -6.32 11.56
N LEU A 4 3.56 -5.50 12.17
CA LEU A 4 3.39 -4.10 11.75
C LEU A 4 4.57 -3.26 12.22
N ALA A 5 4.95 -3.34 13.51
CA ALA A 5 6.12 -2.63 14.02
C ALA A 5 7.40 -3.09 13.31
N ASP A 6 7.56 -4.40 13.11
CA ASP A 6 8.74 -4.96 12.42
C ASP A 6 8.83 -4.48 10.97
N ALA A 7 7.71 -4.29 10.26
CA ALA A 7 7.71 -3.74 8.91
C ALA A 7 8.22 -2.28 8.84
N LEU A 8 8.14 -1.54 9.96
CA LEU A 8 8.62 -0.17 10.06
C LEU A 8 10.08 -0.10 10.56
N THR A 9 10.52 -1.03 11.41
CA THR A 9 11.82 -0.92 12.08
C THR A 9 12.88 -1.91 11.61
N ALA A 10 12.49 -3.09 11.14
CA ALA A 10 13.44 -4.13 10.77
C ALA A 10 14.03 -3.87 9.38
N PRO A 11 15.35 -4.14 9.18
CA PRO A 11 15.94 -4.14 7.86
C PRO A 11 15.32 -5.24 6.98
N LEU A 12 15.49 -5.12 5.67
CA LEU A 12 15.07 -6.15 4.73
C LEU A 12 15.85 -7.44 4.97
N ASP A 13 15.17 -8.58 5.04
CA ASP A 13 15.78 -9.90 5.17
C ASP A 13 15.30 -10.80 4.03
N HIS A 14 16.24 -11.31 3.23
CA HIS A 14 15.95 -12.21 2.11
C HIS A 14 15.39 -13.57 2.54
N LYS A 15 15.40 -13.88 3.83
CA LYS A 15 14.76 -15.08 4.40
C LYS A 15 13.29 -14.87 4.75
N ASP A 16 12.81 -13.63 4.75
CA ASP A 16 11.40 -13.34 4.96
C ASP A 16 10.54 -13.84 3.80
N LYS A 17 9.28 -14.13 4.10
CA LYS A 17 8.30 -14.58 3.10
C LYS A 17 8.06 -13.49 2.08
N SER A 18 8.12 -13.87 0.81
CA SER A 18 7.76 -12.99 -0.31
C SER A 18 6.29 -12.55 -0.23
N LEU A 19 5.91 -11.41 -0.82
CA LEU A 19 6.78 -10.36 -1.37
C LEU A 19 7.56 -9.65 -0.24
N GLN A 20 8.87 -9.43 -0.41
CA GLN A 20 9.74 -8.95 0.67
C GLN A 20 9.73 -7.43 0.82
N SER A 21 9.57 -6.72 -0.28
CA SER A 21 9.53 -5.25 -0.28
C SER A 21 8.50 -4.73 -1.29
N LEU A 22 7.95 -3.55 -1.01
CA LEU A 22 7.09 -2.80 -1.92
C LEU A 22 7.62 -1.37 -2.02
N THR A 23 7.98 -0.94 -3.23
CA THR A 23 8.40 0.44 -3.50
C THR A 23 7.18 1.37 -3.48
N LEU A 24 7.31 2.49 -2.76
CA LEU A 24 6.27 3.50 -2.62
C LEU A 24 6.52 4.62 -3.64
N ASP A 25 5.69 4.70 -4.67
CA ASP A 25 5.79 5.73 -5.71
C ASP A 25 4.50 6.56 -5.77
N GLN A 26 3.37 5.90 -6.02
CA GLN A 26 2.06 6.53 -6.05
C GLN A 26 1.54 6.85 -4.65
N SER A 27 1.95 6.08 -3.64
CA SER A 27 1.59 6.36 -2.24
C SER A 27 2.24 7.63 -1.69
N VAL A 28 3.34 8.12 -2.27
CA VAL A 28 4.04 9.34 -1.83
C VAL A 28 4.73 10.01 -2.98
N ARG A 29 4.28 11.23 -3.33
CA ARG A 29 4.83 11.94 -4.49
C ARG A 29 6.22 12.48 -4.17
N LYS A 30 6.96 12.82 -5.24
CA LYS A 30 8.25 13.52 -5.10
C LYS A 30 8.08 14.79 -4.23
N ASN A 31 9.03 15.02 -3.33
CA ASN A 31 9.06 16.10 -2.33
C ASN A 31 8.07 15.96 -1.15
N GLU A 32 7.18 14.97 -1.17
CA GLU A 32 6.35 14.65 -0.01
C GLU A 32 7.05 13.65 0.92
N LYS A 33 6.57 13.61 2.16
CA LYS A 33 6.93 12.64 3.19
C LYS A 33 5.66 11.89 3.61
N LEU A 34 5.73 10.56 3.65
CA LEU A 34 4.66 9.70 4.17
C LEU A 34 5.14 9.06 5.47
N LYS A 35 4.62 9.52 6.60
CA LYS A 35 4.87 8.93 7.90
C LYS A 35 3.84 7.84 8.17
N LEU A 36 4.30 6.61 8.43
CA LEU A 36 3.47 5.49 8.86
C LEU A 36 3.73 5.19 10.34
N ALA A 37 2.69 4.85 11.07
CA ALA A 37 2.77 4.44 12.47
C ALA A 37 1.89 3.23 12.76
N ALA A 38 2.42 2.28 13.55
CA ALA A 38 1.65 1.16 14.07
C ALA A 38 2.38 0.51 15.25
N GLN A 39 1.62 0.06 16.25
CA GLN A 39 2.16 -0.74 17.38
C GLN A 39 3.35 -0.07 18.10
N GLY A 40 3.32 1.26 18.23
CA GLY A 40 4.37 2.04 18.91
C GLY A 40 5.64 2.29 18.08
N ALA A 41 5.69 1.84 16.83
CA ALA A 41 6.75 2.15 15.88
C ALA A 41 6.27 3.16 14.83
N GLU A 42 7.20 3.94 14.29
CA GLU A 42 6.96 4.87 13.19
C GLU A 42 8.13 4.89 12.21
N LYS A 43 7.84 5.15 10.94
CA LYS A 43 8.85 5.38 9.91
C LYS A 43 8.33 6.38 8.88
N THR A 44 9.22 7.25 8.40
CA THR A 44 8.94 8.21 7.32
C THR A 44 9.52 7.68 6.03
N TYR A 45 8.73 7.76 4.96
CA TYR A 45 9.08 7.32 3.62
C TYR A 45 8.99 8.51 2.66
N GLY A 46 9.93 8.60 1.73
CA GLY A 46 9.86 9.42 0.54
C GLY A 46 9.48 8.61 -0.70
N ASN A 47 9.30 9.30 -1.82
CA ASN A 47 9.09 8.67 -3.13
C ASN A 47 10.30 7.80 -3.51
N GLY A 48 10.02 6.55 -3.88
CA GLY A 48 11.02 5.54 -4.23
C GLY A 48 11.53 4.69 -3.05
N ASP A 49 11.17 5.03 -1.81
CA ASP A 49 11.51 4.19 -0.65
C ASP A 49 10.72 2.88 -0.66
N SER A 50 11.27 1.84 -0.03
CA SER A 50 10.61 0.54 0.06
C SER A 50 10.08 0.24 1.46
N LEU A 51 8.80 -0.15 1.53
CA LEU A 51 8.18 -0.75 2.71
C LEU A 51 8.59 -2.22 2.83
N ASN A 52 9.01 -2.66 4.02
CA ASN A 52 9.36 -4.05 4.30
C ASN A 52 8.10 -4.92 4.46
N THR A 53 7.54 -5.35 3.35
CA THR A 53 6.36 -6.23 3.33
C THR A 53 6.69 -7.65 3.78
N GLY A 54 7.96 -8.06 3.82
CA GLY A 54 8.42 -9.36 4.32
C GLY A 54 7.90 -9.71 5.72
N LYS A 55 7.77 -8.70 6.59
CA LYS A 55 7.23 -8.84 7.96
C LYS A 55 5.71 -8.90 8.06
N LEU A 56 4.99 -8.59 6.97
CA LEU A 56 3.53 -8.59 6.91
C LEU A 56 2.98 -9.99 6.60
N LYS A 57 1.74 -10.23 7.02
CA LYS A 57 1.03 -11.48 6.75
C LYS A 57 0.48 -11.48 5.32
N ASN A 58 0.67 -12.60 4.61
CA ASN A 58 0.04 -12.82 3.31
C ASN A 58 -1.48 -12.96 3.47
N ASP A 59 -2.19 -12.61 2.41
CA ASP A 59 -3.64 -12.74 2.20
C ASP A 59 -4.48 -11.99 3.25
N LYS A 60 -3.91 -10.94 3.85
CA LYS A 60 -4.55 -10.07 4.83
C LYS A 60 -4.23 -8.61 4.57
N VAL A 61 -5.17 -7.74 4.93
CA VAL A 61 -4.96 -6.29 4.95
C VAL A 61 -4.25 -5.92 6.24
N SER A 62 -3.04 -5.40 6.11
CA SER A 62 -2.26 -4.76 7.18
C SER A 62 -2.60 -3.27 7.20
N ARG A 63 -2.72 -2.68 8.38
CA ARG A 63 -3.21 -1.31 8.57
C ARG A 63 -2.23 -0.51 9.41
N PHE A 64 -1.96 0.71 8.96
CA PHE A 64 -1.08 1.68 9.62
C PHE A 64 -1.81 3.02 9.68
N ASP A 65 -1.59 3.78 10.74
CA ASP A 65 -1.93 5.21 10.70
C ASP A 65 -0.95 5.90 9.75
N PHE A 66 -1.43 6.89 8.98
CA PHE A 66 -0.54 7.70 8.15
C PHE A 66 -0.77 9.20 8.31
N ILE A 67 0.32 9.94 8.08
CA ILE A 67 0.33 11.37 7.88
C ILE A 67 1.16 11.65 6.62
N ARG A 68 0.58 12.36 5.65
CA ARG A 68 1.28 12.87 4.46
C ARG A 68 1.64 14.33 4.68
N GLN A 69 2.89 14.67 4.42
CA GLN A 69 3.45 15.99 4.69
C GLN A 69 4.28 16.47 3.51
N ILE A 70 4.48 17.79 3.43
CA ILE A 70 5.41 18.43 2.52
C ILE A 70 6.23 19.47 3.28
N GLU A 71 7.49 19.66 2.88
CA GLU A 71 8.35 20.69 3.45
C GLU A 71 8.40 21.88 2.49
N VAL A 72 7.97 23.06 2.98
CA VAL A 72 7.96 24.32 2.23
C VAL A 72 8.60 25.37 3.11
N ASP A 73 9.66 26.01 2.61
CA ASP A 73 10.41 27.07 3.33
C ASP A 73 10.84 26.68 4.75
N GLY A 74 11.25 25.41 4.94
CA GLY A 74 11.67 24.86 6.24
C GLY A 74 10.53 24.54 7.21
N GLN A 75 9.26 24.72 6.79
CA GLN A 75 8.08 24.34 7.56
C GLN A 75 7.50 23.02 7.04
N LEU A 76 7.19 22.12 7.97
CA LEU A 76 6.54 20.85 7.66
C LEU A 76 5.02 21.01 7.74
N ILE A 77 4.35 20.88 6.60
CA ILE A 77 2.91 21.07 6.46
C ILE A 77 2.25 19.70 6.29
N THR A 78 1.25 19.39 7.12
CA THR A 78 0.41 18.21 6.96
C THR A 78 -0.62 18.44 5.87
N LEU A 79 -0.61 17.58 4.85
CA LEU A 79 -1.55 17.62 3.73
C LEU A 79 -2.77 16.75 3.99
N GLU A 80 -2.56 15.58 4.60
CA GLU A 80 -3.55 14.51 4.71
C GLU A 80 -3.21 13.57 5.87
N SER A 81 -4.22 13.00 6.52
CA SER A 81 -4.06 11.91 7.48
C SER A 81 -5.21 10.89 7.39
N GLY A 82 -4.94 9.68 7.85
CA GLY A 82 -5.92 8.59 7.86
C GLY A 82 -5.26 7.22 8.06
N GLU A 83 -5.81 6.19 7.43
CA GLU A 83 -5.30 4.81 7.49
C GLU A 83 -4.68 4.38 6.15
N PHE A 84 -3.47 3.84 6.22
CA PHE A 84 -2.75 3.23 5.11
C PHE A 84 -2.90 1.71 5.17
N GLN A 85 -3.43 1.14 4.09
CA GLN A 85 -3.78 -0.27 4.00
C GLN A 85 -2.83 -0.97 3.02
N VAL A 86 -2.32 -2.14 3.40
CA VAL A 86 -1.44 -2.97 2.56
C VAL A 86 -2.02 -4.37 2.47
N TYR A 87 -2.36 -4.81 1.27
CA TYR A 87 -2.73 -6.19 1.00
C TYR A 87 -1.55 -6.91 0.33
N LYS A 88 -0.99 -7.88 1.03
CA LYS A 88 0.20 -8.64 0.60
C LYS A 88 -0.17 -10.04 0.11
N GLN A 89 0.41 -10.46 -1.00
CA GLN A 89 0.47 -11.84 -1.48
C GLN A 89 1.93 -12.27 -1.67
N SER A 90 2.14 -13.47 -2.20
CA SER A 90 3.48 -14.05 -2.38
C SER A 90 4.33 -13.37 -3.46
N HIS A 91 3.71 -12.87 -4.53
CA HIS A 91 4.42 -12.26 -5.69
C HIS A 91 3.92 -10.85 -6.02
N SER A 92 2.95 -10.35 -5.25
CA SER A 92 2.31 -9.07 -5.47
C SER A 92 1.86 -8.47 -4.15
N ALA A 93 1.74 -7.16 -4.11
CA ALA A 93 1.07 -6.44 -3.05
C ALA A 93 0.50 -5.14 -3.61
N LEU A 94 -0.50 -4.61 -2.93
CA LEU A 94 -1.04 -3.30 -3.26
C LEU A 94 -1.32 -2.48 -2.00
N THR A 95 -1.30 -1.16 -2.16
CA THR A 95 -1.60 -0.23 -1.08
C THR A 95 -2.88 0.56 -1.37
N ALA A 96 -3.54 1.01 -0.32
CA ALA A 96 -4.65 1.95 -0.41
C ALA A 96 -4.60 2.93 0.75
N LEU A 97 -5.23 4.10 0.55
CA LEU A 97 -5.31 5.15 1.55
C LEU A 97 -6.78 5.45 1.83
N GLN A 98 -7.16 5.29 3.10
CA GLN A 98 -8.41 5.75 3.67
C GLN A 98 -8.13 7.09 4.35
N THR A 99 -8.41 8.19 3.66
CA THR A 99 -8.30 9.55 4.18
C THR A 99 -9.38 9.80 5.21
N GLU A 100 -9.02 10.43 6.32
CA GLU A 100 -9.99 10.93 7.31
C GLU A 100 -9.96 12.46 7.40
N GLN A 101 -8.78 13.07 7.25
CA GLN A 101 -8.63 14.52 7.26
C GLN A 101 -7.73 15.02 6.12
N VAL A 102 -8.03 16.21 5.64
CA VAL A 102 -7.22 16.95 4.66
C VAL A 102 -6.97 18.36 5.18
N GLN A 103 -5.89 19.00 4.71
CA GLN A 103 -5.66 20.41 4.96
C GLN A 103 -6.81 21.25 4.37
N ASP A 104 -7.32 22.21 5.16
CA ASP A 104 -8.30 23.18 4.71
C ASP A 104 -7.66 24.11 3.67
N SER A 105 -8.24 24.13 2.47
CA SER A 105 -7.80 24.98 1.35
C SER A 105 -8.09 26.47 1.57
N GLU A 106 -9.05 26.81 2.43
CA GLU A 106 -9.45 28.19 2.71
C GLU A 106 -8.79 28.75 3.98
N HIS A 107 -8.35 27.87 4.89
CA HIS A 107 -7.77 28.26 6.17
C HIS A 107 -6.43 27.53 6.41
N SER A 108 -5.32 28.19 6.06
CA SER A 108 -3.98 27.63 6.20
C SER A 108 -3.71 27.12 7.63
N GLY A 109 -3.35 25.84 7.75
CA GLY A 109 -2.95 25.21 9.02
C GLY A 109 -4.06 24.47 9.77
N LYS A 110 -5.31 24.56 9.30
CA LYS A 110 -6.43 23.79 9.85
C LYS A 110 -6.60 22.48 9.08
N MET A 111 -6.86 21.38 9.80
CA MET A 111 -7.31 20.13 9.20
C MET A 111 -8.84 20.04 9.25
N VAL A 112 -9.46 19.54 8.19
CA VAL A 112 -10.90 19.32 8.09
C VAL A 112 -11.20 17.86 7.79
N ALA A 113 -12.28 17.34 8.39
CA ALA A 113 -12.74 15.98 8.14
C ALA A 113 -13.22 15.85 6.69
N LYS A 114 -12.61 14.93 5.93
CA LYS A 114 -12.98 14.65 4.54
C LYS A 114 -12.60 13.21 4.20
N ARG A 115 -13.59 12.32 4.28
CA ARG A 115 -13.37 10.89 4.03
C ARG A 115 -13.23 10.60 2.54
N GLN A 116 -12.15 9.92 2.16
CA GLN A 116 -11.88 9.50 0.78
C GLN A 116 -11.13 8.17 0.79
N PHE A 117 -11.35 7.34 -0.22
CA PHE A 117 -10.61 6.10 -0.40
C PHE A 117 -9.96 6.09 -1.78
N ARG A 118 -8.68 5.75 -1.85
CA ARG A 118 -7.98 5.56 -3.13
C ARG A 118 -6.95 4.45 -3.07
N ILE A 119 -6.71 3.83 -4.22
CA ILE A 119 -5.58 2.91 -4.40
C ILE A 119 -4.29 3.72 -4.53
N GLY A 120 -3.22 3.21 -3.92
CA GLY A 120 -1.87 3.73 -4.05
C GLY A 120 -1.06 2.91 -5.05
N ASP A 121 -0.06 2.18 -4.56
CA ASP A 121 0.86 1.38 -5.37
C ASP A 121 0.29 -0.01 -5.65
N ILE A 122 0.57 -0.52 -6.85
CA ILE A 122 0.44 -1.93 -7.22
C ILE A 122 1.84 -2.39 -7.60
N ALA A 123 2.41 -3.33 -6.85
CA ALA A 123 3.79 -3.75 -7.01
C ALA A 123 3.94 -5.26 -6.92
N GLY A 124 5.03 -5.78 -7.48
CA GLY A 124 5.34 -7.20 -7.44
C GLY A 124 6.19 -7.66 -8.62
N GLU A 125 6.21 -8.97 -8.80
CA GLU A 125 6.92 -9.65 -9.89
C GLU A 125 6.00 -9.71 -11.13
N HIS A 126 6.11 -8.70 -12.00
CA HIS A 126 5.26 -8.62 -13.20
C HIS A 126 5.59 -9.73 -14.20
N THR A 127 4.58 -10.53 -14.55
CA THR A 127 4.70 -11.53 -15.62
C THR A 127 4.77 -10.83 -16.97
N SER A 128 5.86 -11.06 -17.71
CA SER A 128 6.03 -10.52 -19.07
C SER A 128 5.01 -11.16 -20.03
N PHE A 129 4.41 -10.35 -20.92
CA PHE A 129 3.32 -10.79 -21.80
C PHE A 129 3.76 -11.89 -22.79
N ASP A 130 5.01 -11.83 -23.25
CA ASP A 130 5.67 -12.82 -24.11
C ASP A 130 5.99 -14.13 -23.39
N LYS A 131 5.89 -14.17 -22.06
CA LYS A 131 6.16 -15.35 -21.21
C LYS A 131 4.90 -15.91 -20.55
N LEU A 132 3.73 -15.52 -21.04
CA LEU A 132 2.46 -16.12 -20.60
C LEU A 132 2.40 -17.60 -21.00
N PRO A 133 1.66 -18.44 -20.25
CA PRO A 133 1.31 -19.77 -20.71
C PRO A 133 0.69 -19.73 -22.11
N GLU A 134 1.02 -20.68 -22.97
CA GLU A 134 0.52 -20.72 -24.35
C GLU A 134 -0.97 -21.10 -24.44
N GLY A 135 -1.51 -21.73 -23.39
CA GLY A 135 -2.90 -22.13 -23.32
C GLY A 135 -3.34 -22.57 -21.93
N GLY A 136 -4.59 -23.04 -21.83
CA GLY A 136 -5.23 -23.43 -20.57
C GLY A 136 -5.92 -22.27 -19.85
N ARG A 137 -6.49 -22.58 -18.68
CA ARG A 137 -7.23 -21.63 -17.84
C ARG A 137 -6.71 -21.64 -16.42
N ALA A 138 -6.71 -20.49 -15.77
CA ALA A 138 -6.42 -20.36 -14.35
C ALA A 138 -7.50 -19.54 -13.65
N THR A 139 -8.03 -20.06 -12.54
CA THR A 139 -8.96 -19.32 -11.67
C THR A 139 -8.23 -18.83 -10.43
N TYR A 140 -8.24 -17.51 -10.23
CA TYR A 140 -7.67 -16.80 -9.10
C TYR A 140 -8.77 -16.48 -8.09
N ARG A 141 -8.45 -16.68 -6.82
CA ARG A 141 -9.32 -16.29 -5.70
C ARG A 141 -8.54 -15.36 -4.78
N GLY A 142 -9.19 -14.31 -4.29
CA GLY A 142 -8.53 -13.32 -3.45
C GLY A 142 -9.51 -12.48 -2.64
N THR A 143 -9.00 -11.37 -2.12
CA THR A 143 -9.77 -10.40 -1.32
C THR A 143 -10.06 -9.17 -2.16
N ALA A 144 -11.29 -8.66 -2.06
CA ALA A 144 -11.66 -7.32 -2.50
C ALA A 144 -11.87 -6.45 -1.25
N PHE A 145 -11.35 -5.22 -1.27
CA PHE A 145 -11.50 -4.29 -0.16
C PHE A 145 -11.67 -2.85 -0.70
N GLY A 146 -12.44 -2.05 0.03
CA GLY A 146 -12.74 -0.66 -0.27
C GLY A 146 -12.89 0.16 1.01
N SER A 147 -13.52 1.34 0.90
CA SER A 147 -13.81 2.19 2.06
C SER A 147 -14.59 1.40 3.09
N ASP A 148 -14.07 1.31 4.32
CA ASP A 148 -14.67 0.65 5.48
C ASP A 148 -14.98 -0.86 5.36
N ASP A 149 -14.70 -1.51 4.22
CA ASP A 149 -14.97 -2.94 4.01
C ASP A 149 -13.75 -3.67 3.44
N ALA A 150 -13.27 -4.68 4.17
CA ALA A 150 -12.20 -5.58 3.73
C ALA A 150 -12.62 -7.06 3.68
N SER A 151 -13.93 -7.33 3.66
CA SER A 151 -14.50 -8.68 3.71
C SER A 151 -14.79 -9.28 2.33
N GLY A 152 -14.78 -8.44 1.28
CA GLY A 152 -15.09 -8.82 -0.09
C GLY A 152 -14.22 -9.95 -0.63
N LYS A 153 -14.80 -10.75 -1.54
CA LYS A 153 -14.14 -11.89 -2.19
C LYS A 153 -14.02 -11.64 -3.68
N LEU A 154 -12.84 -11.91 -4.23
CA LEU A 154 -12.59 -11.89 -5.67
C LEU A 154 -12.50 -13.32 -6.19
N THR A 155 -13.16 -13.59 -7.33
CA THR A 155 -12.91 -14.78 -8.16
C THR A 155 -12.77 -14.30 -9.60
N TYR A 156 -11.65 -14.61 -10.25
CA TYR A 156 -11.33 -14.16 -11.61
C TYR A 156 -10.72 -15.32 -12.40
N THR A 157 -11.12 -15.53 -13.65
CA THR A 157 -10.62 -16.67 -14.46
C THR A 157 -10.01 -16.17 -15.74
N ILE A 158 -8.76 -16.51 -16.01
CA ILE A 158 -8.05 -16.15 -17.24
C ILE A 158 -7.98 -17.37 -18.15
N ASP A 159 -8.29 -17.18 -19.43
CA ASP A 159 -8.03 -18.10 -20.53
C ASP A 159 -6.81 -17.60 -21.33
N PHE A 160 -5.70 -18.32 -21.23
CA PHE A 160 -4.43 -17.90 -21.82
C PHE A 160 -4.39 -18.08 -23.34
N ALA A 161 -5.12 -19.06 -23.87
CA ALA A 161 -5.21 -19.28 -25.31
C ALA A 161 -6.03 -18.16 -25.97
N ALA A 162 -7.15 -17.77 -25.35
CA ALA A 162 -8.00 -16.69 -25.83
C ALA A 162 -7.46 -15.28 -25.48
N LYS A 163 -6.51 -15.19 -24.55
CA LYS A 163 -6.01 -13.93 -23.96
C LYS A 163 -7.14 -13.08 -23.36
N GLN A 164 -8.05 -13.72 -22.62
CA GLN A 164 -9.24 -13.11 -22.02
C GLN A 164 -9.37 -13.48 -20.53
N GLY A 165 -10.09 -12.68 -19.76
CA GLY A 165 -10.44 -12.96 -18.36
C GLY A 165 -11.80 -12.40 -17.95
#